data_AF-A0A961MNQ3-F1
#
_entry.id   AF-A0A961MNQ3-F1
#
_cell.length_a   1.000
_cell.length_b   1.000
_cell.length_c   1.000
_cell.angle_alpha   90.00
_cell.angle_beta   90.00
_cell.angle_gamma   90.00
#
_symmetry.space_group_name_H-M   'P 1'
#
loop_
_entity.id
_entity.type
_entity.pdbx_description
1 polymer ?
#
loop_
_entity_poly.entity_id
_entity_poly.type
_entity_poly.pdbx_seq_one_letter_code
_entity_poly.pdbx_strand_id
1 'polypeptide(L)'
;MTEFFRKFAAAVTAAVLLAGGPVLAQQGDDLPPRKPSLITVRQIHSGHSLSDLYGSNPWPGRLIAATSILPGNNAHETIQRSIIPGAPLSWRWENPSYPPDARKDISQFELLVTTEGVPLNPDPAGFKADTLDWLDKWVAHAWKEGNGGRGAEVMLYSTWTYWQHAGAPPEYDPEPDVPFRERLDRDGARWELMQDTANAHRPEG
;
A
#
# COMPACT_ATOMS: atom_id res chain seq x y z
N MET A 1 49.39 -62.99 11.15
CA MET A 1 48.43 -63.46 10.13
C MET A 1 47.16 -62.63 10.29
N THR A 2 46.69 -61.79 9.40
CA THR A 2 47.12 -61.30 8.08
C THR A 2 46.22 -60.09 7.84
N GLU A 3 46.73 -59.01 7.23
CA GLU A 3 45.89 -57.94 6.67
C GLU A 3 44.76 -58.54 5.81
N PHE A 4 43.60 -57.88 5.66
CA PHE A 4 42.85 -57.89 4.39
C PHE A 4 41.71 -56.83 4.41
N PHE A 5 41.89 -55.80 3.58
CA PHE A 5 40.88 -54.99 2.89
C PHE A 5 40.13 -53.84 3.59
N ARG A 6 40.67 -52.64 3.32
CA ARG A 6 39.96 -51.39 3.02
C ARG A 6 38.57 -51.60 2.39
N LYS A 7 37.55 -50.91 2.93
CA LYS A 7 36.40 -50.44 2.17
C LYS A 7 36.13 -48.96 2.46
N PHE A 8 36.46 -48.15 1.48
CA PHE A 8 35.86 -46.84 1.23
C PHE A 8 34.38 -47.05 0.90
N ALA A 9 33.48 -46.29 1.54
CA ALA A 9 32.18 -45.97 0.97
C ALA A 9 31.69 -44.63 1.54
N ALA A 10 31.51 -43.70 0.61
CA ALA A 10 31.10 -42.31 0.70
C ALA A 10 30.15 -41.93 1.85
N ALA A 11 30.52 -40.85 2.56
CA ALA A 11 29.56 -40.01 3.26
C ALA A 11 28.69 -39.31 2.21
N VAL A 12 27.40 -39.66 2.16
CA VAL A 12 26.40 -38.90 1.41
C VAL A 12 26.01 -37.71 2.27
N THR A 13 26.66 -36.57 2.03
CA THR A 13 26.18 -35.29 2.53
C THR A 13 24.91 -34.94 1.76
N ALA A 14 23.74 -35.16 2.37
CA ALA A 14 22.49 -34.59 1.88
C ALA A 14 22.56 -33.08 2.07
N ALA A 15 23.04 -32.36 1.05
CA ALA A 15 22.84 -30.94 0.95
C ALA A 15 21.34 -30.71 0.72
N VAL A 16 20.62 -30.35 1.79
CA VAL A 16 19.32 -29.72 1.66
C VAL A 16 19.59 -28.36 1.02
N LEU A 17 19.52 -28.33 -0.31
CA LEU A 17 19.35 -27.09 -1.05
C LEU A 17 18.02 -26.51 -0.58
N LEU A 18 18.09 -25.58 0.36
CA LEU A 18 17.06 -24.58 0.56
C LEU A 18 16.93 -23.86 -0.78
N ALA A 19 16.02 -24.35 -1.62
CA ALA A 19 15.49 -23.63 -2.74
C ALA A 19 14.64 -22.49 -2.16
N GLY A 20 15.32 -21.51 -1.55
CA GLY A 20 14.84 -20.14 -1.53
C GLY A 20 14.87 -19.68 -2.98
N GLY A 21 13.86 -20.09 -3.74
CA GLY A 21 13.59 -19.46 -5.01
C GLY A 21 13.42 -17.96 -4.76
N PRO A 22 13.77 -17.10 -5.72
CA PRO A 22 13.25 -15.74 -5.66
C PRO A 22 11.74 -15.88 -5.51
N VAL A 23 11.17 -15.22 -4.49
CA VAL A 23 9.75 -14.87 -4.51
C VAL A 23 9.62 -14.08 -5.80
N LEU A 24 9.18 -14.76 -6.85
CA LEU A 24 8.72 -14.10 -8.05
C LEU A 24 7.59 -13.22 -7.53
N ALA A 25 7.81 -11.91 -7.52
CA ALA A 25 6.72 -10.99 -7.70
C ALA A 25 5.86 -11.65 -8.78
N GLN A 26 4.61 -11.99 -8.43
CA GLN A 26 3.68 -12.48 -9.44
C GLN A 26 3.81 -11.51 -10.61
N GLN A 27 3.78 -12.02 -11.84
CA GLN A 27 3.71 -11.18 -13.04
C GLN A 27 2.50 -10.27 -12.88
N GLY A 28 2.68 -9.13 -12.19
CA GLY A 28 1.79 -8.00 -12.27
C GLY A 28 1.73 -7.70 -13.74
N ASP A 29 0.52 -7.45 -14.22
CA ASP A 29 0.21 -7.15 -15.61
C ASP A 29 1.38 -6.42 -16.28
N ASP A 30 1.66 -6.72 -17.56
CA ASP A 30 2.70 -6.10 -18.41
C ASP A 30 2.54 -4.55 -18.59
N LEU A 31 1.92 -3.88 -17.63
CA LEU A 31 1.86 -2.44 -17.49
C LEU A 31 3.29 -1.89 -17.37
N PRO A 32 3.66 -0.95 -18.26
CA PRO A 32 4.95 -0.30 -18.16
C PRO A 32 5.06 0.44 -16.82
N PRO A 33 6.28 0.59 -16.26
CA PRO A 33 6.47 1.40 -15.06
C PRO A 33 5.80 2.76 -15.19
N ARG A 34 5.03 3.14 -14.17
CA ARG A 34 4.34 4.43 -14.14
C ARG A 34 5.33 5.58 -14.32
N LYS A 35 5.05 6.50 -15.25
CA LYS A 35 5.78 7.76 -15.35
C LYS A 35 5.54 8.60 -14.08
N PRO A 36 6.58 9.06 -13.36
CA PRO A 36 6.39 9.89 -12.18
C PRO A 36 5.59 11.16 -12.48
N SER A 37 4.68 11.53 -11.58
CA SER A 37 4.01 12.84 -11.61
C SER A 37 5.01 13.98 -11.52
N LEU A 38 4.67 15.11 -12.13
CA LEU A 38 5.37 16.36 -11.88
C LEU A 38 5.12 16.82 -10.43
N ILE A 39 6.11 17.51 -9.84
CA ILE A 39 6.01 18.08 -8.49
C ILE A 39 4.90 19.14 -8.35
N THR A 40 4.41 19.66 -9.48
CA THR A 40 3.35 20.66 -9.58
C THR A 40 1.94 20.06 -9.57
N VAL A 41 1.80 18.74 -9.69
CA VAL A 41 0.50 18.06 -9.67
C VAL A 41 -0.19 18.30 -8.33
N ARG A 42 -1.45 18.76 -8.38
CA ARG A 42 -2.25 18.89 -7.16
C ARG A 42 -2.73 17.52 -6.72
N GLN A 43 -2.27 17.08 -5.56
CA GLN A 43 -2.57 15.77 -4.99
C GLN A 43 -3.27 15.88 -3.65
N ILE A 44 -4.21 14.98 -3.41
CA ILE A 44 -4.86 14.80 -2.11
C ILE A 44 -4.57 13.41 -1.57
N HIS A 45 -4.11 13.38 -0.32
CA HIS A 45 -3.71 12.17 0.40
C HIS A 45 -4.84 11.75 1.33
N SER A 46 -5.60 10.75 0.90
CA SER A 46 -6.76 10.23 1.62
C SER A 46 -6.38 8.95 2.36
N GLY A 47 -6.35 8.97 3.69
CA GLY A 47 -5.79 7.86 4.46
C GLY A 47 -5.82 8.08 5.98
N HIS A 48 -4.83 7.53 6.66
CA HIS A 48 -4.68 7.56 8.12
C HIS A 48 -3.25 7.95 8.55
N SER A 49 -2.89 7.72 9.81
CA SER A 49 -1.61 8.11 10.39
C SER A 49 -0.38 7.58 9.64
N LEU A 50 -0.46 6.42 8.98
CA LEU A 50 0.65 5.86 8.20
C LEU A 50 0.84 6.54 6.84
N SER A 51 -0.18 7.20 6.32
CA SER A 51 -0.08 8.09 5.15
C SER A 51 0.24 9.53 5.53
N ASP A 52 0.47 9.82 6.82
CA ASP A 52 0.70 11.18 7.31
C ASP A 52 2.12 11.71 7.07
N LEU A 53 2.97 10.93 6.39
CA LEU A 53 4.36 11.27 6.05
C LEU A 53 4.49 12.61 5.30
N TYR A 54 3.40 13.14 4.76
CA TYR A 54 3.33 14.43 4.05
C TYR A 54 2.80 15.58 4.90
N GLY A 55 2.29 15.34 6.10
CA GLY A 55 1.56 16.33 6.90
C GLY A 55 2.23 16.70 8.21
N SER A 56 3.00 15.78 8.78
CA SER A 56 3.58 15.91 10.11
C SER A 56 5.09 16.23 10.05
N ASN A 57 5.46 17.48 10.32
CA ASN A 57 6.82 17.91 10.62
C ASN A 57 7.09 17.68 12.12
N PRO A 58 8.24 17.11 12.57
CA PRO A 58 9.47 16.76 11.82
C PRO A 58 9.63 15.30 11.43
N TRP A 59 8.72 14.43 11.82
CA TRP A 59 8.68 13.06 11.35
C TRP A 59 7.22 12.63 11.22
N PRO A 60 6.82 12.07 10.07
CA PRO A 60 7.68 11.62 8.96
C PRO A 60 7.92 12.64 7.83
N GLY A 61 7.55 13.92 8.03
CA GLY A 61 7.41 15.04 7.07
C GLY A 61 8.55 15.46 6.13
N ARG A 62 9.50 14.59 5.77
CA ARG A 62 10.62 14.95 4.87
C ARG A 62 10.21 15.16 3.41
N LEU A 63 9.03 14.69 3.00
CA LEU A 63 8.60 14.79 1.61
C LEU A 63 8.15 16.21 1.23
N ILE A 64 7.57 16.98 2.16
CA ILE A 64 7.34 18.44 1.99
C ILE A 64 8.68 19.17 1.77
N ALA A 65 9.70 18.84 2.58
CA ALA A 65 11.02 19.44 2.41
C ALA A 65 11.63 19.10 1.04
N ALA A 66 11.40 17.88 0.55
CA ALA A 66 11.81 17.44 -0.78
C ALA A 66 10.96 18.02 -1.93
N THR A 67 9.78 18.58 -1.68
CA THR A 67 8.93 19.21 -2.72
C THR A 67 8.88 20.74 -2.66
N SER A 68 9.43 21.35 -1.61
CA SER A 68 9.54 22.80 -1.42
C SER A 68 10.83 23.41 -2.01
N ILE A 69 11.56 22.67 -2.85
CA ILE A 69 12.90 23.04 -3.37
C ILE A 69 12.87 24.26 -4.32
N LEU A 70 11.70 24.75 -4.71
CA LEU A 70 11.55 25.98 -5.51
C LEU A 70 11.13 27.14 -4.60
N PRO A 71 11.92 28.22 -4.50
CA PRO A 71 11.51 29.44 -3.81
C PRO A 71 10.16 29.95 -4.35
N GLY A 72 9.15 30.04 -3.49
CA GLY A 72 7.80 30.46 -3.86
C GLY A 72 6.77 29.33 -4.06
N ASN A 73 7.20 28.07 -4.12
CA ASN A 73 6.28 26.93 -4.11
C ASN A 73 6.15 26.40 -2.69
N ASN A 74 4.99 26.60 -2.07
CA ASN A 74 4.67 25.89 -0.83
C ASN A 74 4.20 24.48 -1.22
N ALA A 75 4.88 23.43 -0.75
CA ALA A 75 4.44 22.05 -0.97
C ALA A 75 3.00 21.81 -0.49
N HIS A 76 2.52 22.58 0.48
CA HIS A 76 1.12 22.56 0.90
C HIS A 76 0.14 23.13 -0.13
N GLU A 77 0.59 23.84 -1.17
CA GLU A 77 -0.28 24.28 -2.28
C GLU A 77 -0.61 23.13 -3.23
N THR A 78 0.32 22.19 -3.40
CA THR A 78 0.14 21.02 -4.27
C THR A 78 -0.21 19.74 -3.52
N ILE A 79 0.12 19.62 -2.24
CA ILE A 79 -0.13 18.42 -1.43
C ILE A 79 -1.11 18.74 -0.30
N GLN A 80 -2.27 18.10 -0.33
CA GLN A 80 -3.32 18.28 0.66
C GLN A 80 -3.66 16.96 1.37
N ARG A 81 -4.19 17.07 2.59
CA ARG A 81 -4.51 15.93 3.45
C ARG A 81 -6.02 15.77 3.57
N SER A 82 -6.48 14.53 3.46
CA SER A 82 -7.84 14.09 3.83
C SER A 82 -7.72 12.87 4.73
N ILE A 83 -7.27 13.10 5.96
CA ILE A 83 -6.83 12.04 6.87
C ILE A 83 -7.84 11.83 8.00
N ILE A 84 -8.13 10.57 8.32
CA ILE A 84 -8.82 10.15 9.54
C ILE A 84 -7.94 9.07 10.22
N PRO A 85 -7.43 9.28 11.45
CA PRO A 85 -6.55 8.32 12.12
C PRO A 85 -7.15 6.92 12.23
N GLY A 86 -6.37 5.89 11.88
CA GLY A 86 -6.78 4.48 11.90
C GLY A 86 -7.88 4.08 10.90
N ALA A 87 -8.36 4.99 10.05
CA ALA A 87 -9.57 4.74 9.27
C ALA A 87 -9.32 3.95 7.98
N PRO A 88 -10.07 2.86 7.74
CA PRO A 88 -10.07 2.16 6.45
C PRO A 88 -10.75 2.98 5.34
N LEU A 89 -10.64 2.51 4.10
CA LEU A 89 -11.25 3.12 2.90
C LEU A 89 -12.74 3.40 3.09
N SER A 90 -13.47 2.42 3.65
CA SER A 90 -14.91 2.48 3.91
C SER A 90 -15.27 3.61 4.89
N TRP A 91 -14.58 3.66 6.02
CA TRP A 91 -14.82 4.67 7.05
C TRP A 91 -14.60 6.09 6.51
N ARG A 92 -13.53 6.31 5.73
CA ARG A 92 -13.24 7.61 5.11
C ARG A 92 -14.26 8.02 4.06
N TRP A 93 -14.98 7.07 3.48
CA TRP A 93 -16.09 7.38 2.58
C TRP A 93 -17.32 7.86 3.36
N GLU A 94 -17.60 7.23 4.49
CA GLU A 94 -18.83 7.48 5.25
C GLU A 94 -18.70 8.66 6.22
N ASN A 95 -17.46 8.96 6.63
CA ASN A 95 -17.17 9.97 7.64
C ASN A 95 -16.31 11.09 7.04
N PRO A 96 -16.69 12.36 7.24
CA PRO A 96 -15.91 13.47 6.72
C PRO A 96 -14.56 13.60 7.44
N SER A 97 -13.51 13.90 6.68
CA SER A 97 -12.24 14.37 7.21
C SER A 97 -12.28 15.89 7.49
N TYR A 98 -11.24 16.42 8.10
CA TYR A 98 -11.04 17.88 8.15
C TYR A 98 -10.77 18.40 6.73
N PRO A 99 -11.36 19.54 6.30
CA PRO A 99 -11.18 20.04 4.95
C PRO A 99 -9.70 20.27 4.57
N PRO A 100 -9.31 19.96 3.32
CA PRO A 100 -10.15 19.41 2.25
C PRO A 100 -10.50 17.92 2.44
N ASP A 101 -11.70 17.53 2.03
CA ASP A 101 -12.21 16.16 2.10
C ASP A 101 -12.13 15.51 0.72
N ALA A 102 -11.31 14.48 0.54
CA ALA A 102 -11.11 13.82 -0.75
C ALA A 102 -12.41 13.26 -1.35
N ARG A 103 -13.43 12.94 -0.53
CA ARG A 103 -14.72 12.52 -1.05
C ARG A 103 -15.50 13.67 -1.69
N LYS A 104 -15.33 14.89 -1.20
CA LYS A 104 -16.12 16.06 -1.63
C LYS A 104 -15.37 16.98 -2.59
N ASP A 105 -14.07 17.09 -2.40
CA ASP A 105 -13.22 18.11 -3.02
C ASP A 105 -12.30 17.53 -4.11
N ILE A 106 -12.48 16.26 -4.52
CA ILE A 106 -11.60 15.57 -5.47
C ILE A 106 -11.42 16.33 -6.79
N SER A 107 -12.44 17.10 -7.20
CA SER A 107 -12.42 17.89 -8.44
C SER A 107 -11.31 18.95 -8.46
N GLN A 108 -10.75 19.31 -7.30
CA GLN A 108 -9.64 20.25 -7.20
C GLN A 108 -8.27 19.61 -7.43
N PHE A 109 -8.21 18.28 -7.51
CA PHE A 109 -6.97 17.51 -7.50
C PHE A 109 -6.82 16.67 -8.77
N GLU A 110 -5.58 16.48 -9.18
CA GLU A 110 -5.15 15.71 -10.36
C GLU A 110 -4.68 14.30 -9.98
N LEU A 111 -4.40 14.07 -8.69
CA LEU A 111 -3.95 12.79 -8.15
C LEU A 111 -4.60 12.51 -6.79
N LEU A 112 -5.24 11.35 -6.67
CA LEU A 112 -5.62 10.76 -5.39
C LEU A 112 -4.52 9.80 -4.94
N VAL A 113 -3.92 10.05 -3.78
CA VAL A 113 -3.11 9.06 -3.08
C VAL A 113 -3.97 8.46 -1.99
N THR A 114 -4.21 7.15 -2.01
CA THR A 114 -5.07 6.47 -1.04
C THR A 114 -4.44 5.20 -0.49
N THR A 115 -4.86 4.76 0.69
CA THR A 115 -4.36 3.55 1.36
C THR A 115 -5.49 2.85 2.13
N GLU A 116 -5.34 1.57 2.41
CA GLU A 116 -6.25 0.83 3.30
C GLU A 116 -5.73 0.80 4.74
N GLY A 117 -6.65 0.72 5.70
CA GLY A 117 -6.35 0.47 7.10
C GLY A 117 -5.66 -0.88 7.31
N VAL A 118 -4.66 -0.90 8.19
CA VAL A 118 -3.96 -2.13 8.59
C VAL A 118 -4.32 -2.51 10.04
N PRO A 119 -4.36 -3.80 10.37
CA PRO A 119 -4.04 -4.97 9.54
C PRO A 119 -5.08 -5.28 8.45
N LEU A 120 -4.63 -5.81 7.30
CA LEU A 120 -5.54 -6.21 6.22
C LEU A 120 -6.36 -7.45 6.60
N ASN A 121 -7.59 -7.53 6.13
CA ASN A 121 -8.47 -8.67 6.35
C ASN A 121 -7.92 -9.93 5.61
N PRO A 122 -7.62 -11.03 6.32
CA PRO A 122 -7.07 -12.23 5.69
C PRO A 122 -8.13 -13.11 5.04
N ASP A 123 -9.40 -12.95 5.39
CA ASP A 123 -10.51 -13.70 4.80
C ASP A 123 -10.83 -13.15 3.41
N PRO A 124 -10.84 -13.98 2.34
CA PRO A 124 -11.09 -13.47 0.99
C PRO A 124 -12.43 -12.77 0.79
N ALA A 125 -13.50 -13.23 1.45
CA ALA A 125 -14.82 -12.62 1.30
C ALA A 125 -14.88 -11.27 2.03
N GLY A 126 -14.33 -11.21 3.24
CA GLY A 126 -14.17 -9.98 4.00
C GLY A 126 -13.25 -8.98 3.29
N PHE A 127 -12.09 -9.42 2.78
CA PHE A 127 -11.17 -8.57 2.02
C PHE A 127 -11.83 -7.97 0.77
N LYS A 128 -12.63 -8.75 0.06
CA LYS A 128 -13.41 -8.23 -1.06
C LYS A 128 -14.37 -7.13 -0.62
N ALA A 129 -15.22 -7.41 0.38
CA ALA A 129 -16.28 -6.51 0.81
C ALA A 129 -15.77 -5.26 1.53
N ASP A 130 -14.76 -5.41 2.37
CA ASP A 130 -14.25 -4.36 3.25
C ASP A 130 -13.16 -3.50 2.58
N THR A 131 -12.49 -4.02 1.56
CA THR A 131 -11.35 -3.36 0.91
C THR A 131 -11.52 -3.20 -0.59
N LEU A 132 -11.67 -4.29 -1.35
CA LEU A 132 -11.67 -4.20 -2.83
C LEU A 132 -12.86 -3.38 -3.35
N ASP A 133 -14.08 -3.65 -2.86
CA ASP A 133 -15.29 -2.94 -3.30
C ASP A 133 -15.22 -1.43 -2.95
N TRP A 134 -14.56 -1.09 -1.85
CA TRP A 134 -14.35 0.30 -1.46
C TRP A 134 -13.23 0.98 -2.25
N LEU A 135 -12.17 0.26 -2.59
CA LEU A 135 -11.13 0.75 -3.49
C LEU A 135 -11.72 1.08 -4.86
N ASP A 136 -12.51 0.19 -5.44
CA ASP A 136 -13.21 0.41 -6.71
C ASP A 136 -14.06 1.68 -6.67
N LYS A 137 -14.77 1.91 -5.55
CA LYS A 137 -15.57 3.12 -5.34
C LYS A 137 -14.72 4.39 -5.34
N TRP A 138 -13.59 4.38 -4.64
CA TRP A 138 -12.65 5.51 -4.60
C TRP A 138 -12.01 5.76 -5.96
N VAL A 139 -11.67 4.70 -6.70
CA VAL A 139 -11.11 4.77 -8.05
C VAL A 139 -12.11 5.37 -9.02
N ALA A 140 -13.34 4.88 -9.03
CA ALA A 140 -14.43 5.41 -9.86
C ALA A 140 -14.72 6.89 -9.54
N HIS A 141 -14.69 7.26 -8.25
CA HIS A 141 -14.85 8.65 -7.80
C HIS A 141 -13.75 9.56 -8.35
N ALA A 142 -12.49 9.16 -8.19
CA ALA A 142 -11.34 9.92 -8.68
C ALA A 142 -11.36 10.10 -10.20
N TRP A 143 -11.66 9.06 -10.97
CA TRP A 143 -11.74 9.17 -12.43
C TRP A 143 -12.94 9.97 -12.92
N LYS A 144 -14.09 9.84 -12.27
CA LYS A 144 -15.29 10.55 -12.73
C LYS A 144 -15.25 12.03 -12.37
N GLU A 145 -14.78 12.35 -11.17
CA GLU A 145 -14.99 13.67 -10.57
C GLU A 145 -13.69 14.46 -10.38
N GLY A 146 -12.54 13.79 -10.40
CA GLY A 146 -11.22 14.40 -10.25
C GLY A 146 -10.89 15.40 -11.36
N ASN A 147 -10.00 16.35 -11.05
CA ASN A 147 -9.46 17.32 -12.01
C ASN A 147 -10.54 18.10 -12.79
N GLY A 148 -11.57 18.58 -12.08
CA GLY A 148 -12.71 19.26 -12.68
C GLY A 148 -13.55 18.36 -13.60
N GLY A 149 -13.60 17.05 -13.33
CA GLY A 149 -14.28 16.05 -14.15
C GLY A 149 -13.46 15.50 -15.33
N ARG A 150 -12.16 15.82 -15.42
CA ARG A 150 -11.24 15.22 -16.40
C ARG A 150 -10.63 13.90 -15.94
N GLY A 151 -10.89 13.52 -14.68
CA GLY A 151 -10.28 12.40 -14.02
C GLY A 151 -8.99 12.75 -13.30
N ALA A 152 -8.87 12.25 -12.07
CA ALA A 152 -7.64 12.21 -11.31
C ALA A 152 -7.03 10.81 -11.41
N GLU A 153 -5.71 10.76 -11.53
CA GLU A 153 -4.98 9.50 -11.37
C GLU A 153 -5.12 8.99 -9.93
N VAL A 154 -5.01 7.67 -9.73
CA VAL A 154 -5.02 7.06 -8.40
C VAL A 154 -3.69 6.36 -8.16
N MET A 155 -3.10 6.65 -7.00
CA MET A 155 -1.92 5.96 -6.47
C MET A 155 -2.32 5.23 -5.20
N LEU A 156 -2.22 3.90 -5.22
CA LEU A 156 -2.34 3.08 -4.03
C LEU A 156 -1.03 3.14 -3.24
N TYR A 157 -1.08 3.63 -2.01
CA TYR A 157 0.05 3.68 -1.11
C TYR A 157 0.01 2.46 -0.19
N SER A 158 0.84 1.46 -0.48
CA SER A 158 0.98 0.29 0.40
C SER A 158 1.65 0.69 1.70
N THR A 159 1.05 0.27 2.82
CA THR A 159 1.57 0.50 4.17
C THR A 159 2.04 -0.82 4.78
N TRP A 160 2.61 -0.74 5.99
CA TRP A 160 3.08 -1.90 6.73
C TRP A 160 2.24 -2.09 8.00
N THR A 161 2.10 -3.35 8.41
CA THR A 161 1.48 -3.70 9.69
C THR A 161 2.48 -3.64 10.85
N TYR A 162 2.02 -3.97 12.05
CA TYR A 162 2.82 -4.01 13.27
C TYR A 162 3.97 -5.02 13.16
N TRP A 163 5.18 -4.63 13.54
CA TRP A 163 6.29 -5.58 13.73
C TRP A 163 5.98 -6.53 14.88
N GLN A 164 5.61 -5.96 16.03
CA GLN A 164 5.24 -6.66 17.26
C GLN A 164 4.32 -5.76 18.07
N HIS A 165 3.37 -6.38 18.78
CA HIS A 165 2.55 -5.68 19.76
C HIS A 165 3.34 -5.53 21.06
N ALA A 166 3.24 -4.37 21.72
CA ALA A 166 3.92 -4.12 23.00
C ALA A 166 3.30 -4.90 24.18
N GLY A 167 2.17 -5.57 23.96
CA GLY A 167 1.43 -6.35 24.96
C GLY A 167 0.59 -7.43 24.27
N ALA A 168 -0.51 -7.83 24.92
CA ALA A 168 -1.47 -8.75 24.29
C ALA A 168 -1.94 -8.17 22.95
N PRO A 169 -1.94 -8.97 21.86
CA PRO A 169 -2.41 -8.49 20.58
C PRO A 169 -3.85 -7.98 20.66
N PRO A 170 -4.17 -6.89 19.96
CA PRO A 170 -5.52 -6.36 19.92
C PRO A 170 -6.43 -7.28 19.09
N GLU A 171 -7.72 -7.29 19.42
CA GLU A 171 -8.74 -8.10 18.72
C GLU A 171 -8.85 -7.77 17.22
N TYR A 172 -8.52 -6.53 16.84
CA TYR A 172 -8.57 -6.10 15.44
C TYR A 172 -7.42 -6.65 14.58
N ASP A 173 -6.40 -7.28 15.16
CA ASP A 173 -5.35 -7.97 14.39
C ASP A 173 -5.70 -9.45 14.28
N PRO A 174 -6.16 -9.93 13.11
CA PRO A 174 -6.60 -11.32 12.93
C PRO A 174 -5.44 -12.30 12.75
N GLU A 175 -4.20 -11.81 12.61
CA GLU A 175 -3.02 -12.61 12.32
C GLU A 175 -1.83 -12.15 13.22
N PRO A 176 -2.01 -12.01 14.55
CA PRO A 176 -1.02 -11.37 15.42
C PRO A 176 0.18 -12.26 15.75
N ASP A 177 0.01 -13.58 15.59
CA ASP A 177 1.04 -14.58 15.85
C ASP A 177 1.89 -14.88 14.60
N VAL A 178 1.58 -14.27 13.45
CA VAL A 178 2.35 -14.46 12.22
C VAL A 178 3.65 -13.68 12.32
N PRO A 179 4.83 -14.31 12.12
CA PRO A 179 6.11 -13.59 12.15
C PRO A 179 6.12 -12.42 11.15
N PHE A 180 6.63 -11.25 11.58
CA PHE A 180 6.56 -10.02 10.78
C PHE A 180 7.05 -10.19 9.33
N ARG A 181 8.16 -10.90 9.10
CA ARG A 181 8.65 -11.15 7.73
C ARG A 181 7.65 -11.89 6.86
N GLU A 182 7.06 -12.96 7.39
CA GLU A 182 6.04 -13.73 6.69
C GLU A 182 4.77 -12.89 6.47
N ARG A 183 4.41 -12.05 7.44
CA ARG A 183 3.28 -11.14 7.32
C ARG A 183 3.48 -10.10 6.22
N LEU A 184 4.70 -9.58 6.03
CA LEU A 184 5.03 -8.69 4.91
C LEU A 184 4.82 -9.35 3.55
N ASP A 185 5.14 -10.64 3.41
CA ASP A 185 4.91 -11.38 2.16
C ASP A 185 3.41 -11.57 1.90
N ARG A 186 2.64 -11.94 2.94
CA ARG A 186 1.17 -12.10 2.85
C ARG A 186 0.47 -10.77 2.53
N ASP A 187 0.79 -9.71 3.25
CA ASP A 187 0.20 -8.39 3.03
C ASP A 187 0.67 -7.80 1.69
N GLY A 188 1.92 -8.08 1.26
CA GLY A 188 2.41 -7.71 -0.06
C GLY A 188 1.54 -8.28 -1.18
N ALA A 189 1.23 -9.57 -1.13
CA ALA A 189 0.32 -10.21 -2.11
C ALA A 189 -1.10 -9.61 -2.06
N ARG A 190 -1.59 -9.19 -0.88
CA ARG A 190 -2.89 -8.52 -0.75
C ARG A 190 -2.87 -7.11 -1.36
N TRP A 191 -1.79 -6.36 -1.18
CA TRP A 191 -1.61 -5.06 -1.85
C TRP A 191 -1.52 -5.20 -3.38
N GLU A 192 -0.82 -6.23 -3.87
CA GLU A 192 -0.79 -6.56 -5.30
C GLU A 192 -2.20 -6.89 -5.81
N LEU A 193 -2.96 -7.73 -5.10
CA LEU A 193 -4.36 -8.02 -5.44
C LEU A 193 -5.24 -6.77 -5.51
N MET A 194 -5.05 -5.80 -4.60
CA MET A 194 -5.76 -4.51 -4.65
C MET A 194 -5.42 -3.74 -5.91
N GLN A 195 -4.13 -3.65 -6.26
CA GLN A 195 -3.67 -2.98 -7.47
C GLN A 195 -4.24 -3.65 -8.73
N ASP A 196 -4.14 -4.97 -8.81
CA ASP A 196 -4.61 -5.76 -9.97
C ASP A 196 -6.12 -5.61 -10.14
N THR A 197 -6.89 -5.66 -9.05
CA THR A 197 -8.34 -5.44 -9.08
C THR A 197 -8.69 -4.04 -9.60
N ALA A 198 -8.02 -3.00 -9.09
CA ALA A 198 -8.25 -1.63 -9.53
C ALA A 198 -7.88 -1.41 -11.01
N ASN A 199 -6.80 -2.04 -11.48
CA ASN A 199 -6.38 -1.99 -12.89
C ASN A 199 -7.35 -2.74 -13.81
N ALA A 200 -7.85 -3.90 -13.39
CA ALA A 200 -8.83 -4.68 -14.16
C ALA A 200 -10.17 -3.94 -14.34
N HIS A 201 -10.52 -3.04 -13.42
CA HIS A 201 -11.72 -2.21 -13.50
C HIS A 201 -11.50 -0.82 -14.11
N ARG A 202 -10.33 -0.57 -14.70
CA ARG A 202 -10.01 0.70 -15.34
C ARG A 202 -10.83 0.94 -16.62
N PRO A 203 -11.66 2.00 -16.71
CA PRO A 203 -12.12 2.57 -17.97
C PRO A 203 -10.99 2.74 -18.98
N GLU A 204 -11.26 2.35 -20.22
CA GLU A 204 -10.36 2.57 -21.35
C GLU A 204 -10.13 4.08 -21.57
N GLY A 205 -8.85 4.48 -21.61
CA GLY A 205 -8.42 5.86 -21.86
C GLY A 205 -7.46 6.42 -20.81
#